data_AF-A0ABD7CMS4-F1
#
_entry.id   AF-A0ABD7CMS4-F1
#
_cell.length_a   1.000
_cell.length_b   1.000
_cell.length_c   1.000
_cell.angle_alpha   90.00
_cell.angle_beta   90.00
_cell.angle_gamma   90.00
#
_symmetry.space_group_name_H-M   'P 1'
#
loop_
_entity.id
_entity.type
_entity.pdbx_description
1 polymer ?
#
loop_
_entity_poly.entity_id
_entity_poly.type
_entity_poly.pdbx_seq_one_letter_code
_entity_poly.pdbx_strand_id
1 'polypeptide(L)' 'MYGKKEIEQFESRRDEFSDYMKGIFNEAKHYHDGKWLLIRIQDDKYINELIEMIKIKKKPKKNIL' A
#
# COMPACT_ATOMS: atom_id res chain seq x y z
N MET A 1 2.70 -3.85 7.66
CA MET A 1 1.32 -4.11 8.08
C MET A 1 0.37 -2.97 7.69
N TYR A 2 -0.69 -3.30 6.95
CA TYR A 2 -1.82 -2.43 6.60
C TYR A 2 -3.00 -2.79 7.51
N GLY A 3 -3.41 -1.89 8.39
CA GLY A 3 -4.62 -2.07 9.20
C GLY A 3 -5.87 -1.69 8.40
N LYS A 4 -7.04 -1.69 9.07
CA LYS A 4 -8.32 -1.40 8.42
C LYS A 4 -8.32 -0.08 7.62
N LYS A 5 -7.76 1.00 8.18
CA LYS A 5 -7.73 2.33 7.53
C LYS A 5 -6.78 2.38 6.34
N GLU A 6 -5.66 1.69 6.41
CA GLU A 6 -4.73 1.59 5.28
C GLU A 6 -5.30 0.71 4.16
N ILE A 7 -6.03 -0.37 4.52
CA ILE A 7 -6.76 -1.20 3.56
C ILE A 7 -7.82 -0.36 2.84
N GLU A 8 -8.68 0.36 3.57
CA GLU A 8 -9.71 1.24 2.99
C GLU A 8 -9.10 2.29 2.03
N GLN A 9 -7.99 2.92 2.42
CA GLN A 9 -7.28 3.88 1.58
C GLN A 9 -6.66 3.24 0.33
N PHE A 10 -6.07 2.06 0.46
CA PHE A 10 -5.55 1.32 -0.68
C PHE A 10 -6.68 0.98 -1.66
N GLU A 11 -7.80 0.45 -1.16
CA GLU A 11 -8.96 0.11 -1.99
C GLU A 11 -9.54 1.35 -2.70
N SER A 12 -9.60 2.52 -2.04
CA SER A 12 -10.08 3.76 -2.68
C SER A 12 -9.17 4.29 -3.79
N ARG A 13 -7.88 3.93 -3.75
CA ARG A 13 -6.84 4.38 -4.70
C ARG A 13 -6.38 3.24 -5.59
N ARG A 14 -7.10 2.10 -5.58
CA ARG A 14 -6.64 0.84 -6.14
C ARG A 14 -6.25 0.95 -7.61
N ASP A 15 -6.99 1.76 -8.36
CA ASP A 15 -6.78 1.96 -9.79
C ASP A 15 -5.52 2.77 -10.13
N GLU A 16 -4.91 3.44 -9.15
CA GLU A 16 -3.62 4.15 -9.30
C GLU A 16 -2.43 3.17 -9.33
N PHE A 17 -2.62 1.92 -8.94
CA PHE A 17 -1.57 0.92 -8.82
C PHE A 17 -1.55 -0.06 -10.01
N SER A 18 -0.36 -0.54 -10.34
CA SER A 18 -0.16 -1.60 -11.33
C SER A 18 -0.72 -2.94 -10.85
N ASP A 19 -0.91 -3.86 -11.79
CA ASP A 19 -1.34 -5.23 -11.47
C ASP A 19 -0.34 -5.96 -10.58
N TYR A 20 0.94 -5.60 -10.67
CA TYR A 20 1.97 -6.13 -9.79
C TYR A 20 1.70 -5.77 -8.31
N MET A 21 1.47 -4.48 -8.02
CA MET A 21 1.16 -4.02 -6.66
C MET A 21 -0.20 -4.53 -6.17
N LYS A 22 -1.21 -4.57 -7.05
CA LYS A 22 -2.52 -5.17 -6.75
C LYS A 22 -2.39 -6.65 -6.42
N GLY A 23 -1.54 -7.39 -7.13
CA GLY A 23 -1.25 -8.80 -6.89
C GLY A 23 -0.67 -9.04 -5.51
N ILE A 24 0.41 -8.32 -5.15
CA ILE A 24 1.01 -8.39 -3.81
C ILE A 24 -0.03 -8.09 -2.72
N PHE A 25 -0.84 -7.05 -2.94
CA PHE A 25 -1.88 -6.71 -1.98
C PHE A 25 -2.90 -7.84 -1.86
N ASN A 26 -3.40 -8.41 -2.96
CA ASN A 26 -4.41 -9.46 -2.93
C ASN A 26 -3.93 -10.75 -2.27
N GLU A 27 -2.71 -11.18 -2.60
CA GLU A 27 -2.13 -12.44 -2.13
C GLU A 27 -1.68 -12.38 -0.68
N ALA A 28 -1.44 -11.17 -0.14
CA ALA A 28 -1.01 -11.02 1.23
C ALA A 28 -2.05 -11.53 2.23
N LYS A 29 -1.57 -12.32 3.20
CA LYS A 29 -2.42 -12.84 4.28
C LYS A 29 -2.93 -11.71 5.18
N HIS A 30 -4.22 -11.78 5.52
CA HIS A 30 -4.85 -10.93 6.51
C HIS A 30 -4.75 -11.59 7.89
N TYR A 31 -4.07 -10.93 8.83
CA TYR A 31 -3.92 -11.33 10.22
C TYR A 31 -4.78 -10.44 11.13
N HIS A 32 -4.82 -10.74 12.43
CA HIS A 32 -5.58 -9.96 13.41
C HIS A 32 -5.19 -8.47 13.44
N ASP A 33 -3.92 -8.17 13.16
CA ASP A 33 -3.35 -6.83 13.14
C ASP A 33 -3.39 -6.16 11.76
N GLY A 34 -3.79 -6.91 10.72
CA GLY A 34 -3.97 -6.43 9.36
C GLY A 34 -3.20 -7.24 8.33
N LYS A 35 -2.98 -6.64 7.16
CA LYS A 35 -2.35 -7.30 6.00
C LYS A 35 -0.84 -7.04 5.97
N TRP A 36 -0.04 -8.10 5.89
CA TRP A 36 1.42 -8.00 5.80
C TRP A 36 1.88 -8.15 4.36
N LEU A 37 2.40 -7.06 3.79
CA LEU A 37 2.86 -7.02 2.40
C LEU A 37 4.38 -7.23 2.34
N LEU A 38 4.82 -8.19 1.53
CA LEU A 38 6.21 -8.32 1.12
C LEU A 38 6.34 -7.81 -0.32
N ILE A 39 6.94 -6.62 -0.49
CA ILE A 39 7.15 -6.00 -1.79
C ILE A 39 8.63 -6.16 -2.16
N ARG A 40 8.93 -6.79 -3.29
CA ARG A 40 10.30 -6.96 -3.80
C ARG A 40 10.47 -6.16 -5.08
N ILE A 41 11.14 -5.01 -4.99
CA ILE A 41 11.43 -4.20 -6.17
C ILE A 41 12.57 -4.86 -6.95
N GLN A 42 12.25 -5.41 -8.12
CA GLN A 42 13.21 -5.97 -9.07
C GLN A 42 13.45 -5.02 -10.26
N ASP A 43 12.63 -3.98 -10.38
CA ASP A 43 12.60 -3.03 -11.49
C ASP A 43 12.22 -1.66 -10.95
N ASP A 44 13.01 -0.64 -11.29
CA ASP A 44 12.88 0.73 -10.79
C ASP A 44 11.54 1.38 -11.15
N LYS A 45 10.83 0.86 -12.17
CA LYS A 45 9.50 1.36 -12.54
C LYS A 45 8.49 1.29 -11.38
N TYR A 46 8.70 0.39 -10.42
CA TYR A 46 7.81 0.19 -9.27
C TYR A 46 8.14 1.09 -8.08
N ILE A 47 9.22 1.87 -8.12
CA ILE A 47 9.65 2.71 -7.00
C ILE A 47 8.58 3.77 -6.66
N ASN A 48 8.00 4.42 -7.67
CA ASN A 48 6.98 5.45 -7.46
C ASN A 48 5.72 4.87 -6.80
N GLU A 49 5.28 3.69 -7.24
CA GLU A 49 4.14 3.00 -6.63
C GLU A 49 4.45 2.55 -5.19
N LEU A 50 5.67 2.09 -4.92
CA LEU A 50 6.11 1.77 -3.55
C LEU A 50 6.08 3.01 -2.65
N ILE A 51 6.45 4.18 -3.16
CA ILE A 51 6.35 5.44 -2.41
C ILE A 51 4.88 5.74 -2.07
N GLU A 52 3.94 5.56 -3.01
CA GLU A 52 2.51 5.74 -2.76
C GLU A 52 1.96 4.74 -1.73
N MET A 53 2.38 3.47 -1.81
CA MET A 53 2.10 2.46 -0.78
C MET A 53 2.58 2.93 0.61
N ILE A 54 3.81 3.43 0.71
CA ILE A 54 4.37 3.94 1.97
C ILE A 54 3.58 5.17 2.47
N LYS A 55 3.14 6.06 1.59
CA LYS A 55 2.30 7.23 1.95
C LYS A 55 0.96 6.82 2.54
N ILE A 56 0.34 5.73 2.07
CA ILE A 56 -0.87 5.18 2.69
C ILE A 56 -0.61 4.81 4.17
N LYS A 57 0.55 4.20 4.46
CA LYS A 57 0.95 3.87 5.84
C LYS A 57 1.27 5.11 6.66
N LYS A 58 1.95 6.08 6.05
CA LYS A 58 2.33 7.35 6.67
C LYS A 58 1.16 8.31 6.51
N LYS A 59 0.07 8.06 7.23
CA LYS A 59 -1.12 8.92 7.36
C LYS A 59 -0.71 10.37 7.07
N PRO A 60 -1.15 11.00 5.97
CA PRO A 60 -0.59 12.29 5.56
C PRO A 60 -0.79 13.26 6.72
N LYS A 61 0.30 13.67 7.38
CA LYS A 61 0.26 14.77 8.33
C LYS A 61 -0.12 15.99 7.51
N LYS A 62 -1.38 16.40 7.58
CA LYS A 62 -1.73 17.80 7.35
C LYS A 62 -1.00 18.55 8.45
N ASN A 63 0.14 19.18 8.16
CA ASN A 63 0.56 20.30 8.98
C ASN A 63 -0.57 21.32 8.84
N ILE A 64 -1.45 21.36 9.83
CA ILE A 64 -2.36 22.48 10.02
C ILE A 64 -1.44 23.60 10.51
N LEU A 65 -1.09 24.50 9.60
CA LEU A 65 -0.61 25.83 9.92
C LEU A 65 -1.83 26.75 9.96
#